data_AF-A0A920TP37-F1
#
_entry.id   AF-A0A920TP37-F1
#
_cell.length_a   1.000
_cell.length_b   1.000
_cell.length_c   1.000
_cell.angle_alpha   90.00
_cell.angle_beta   90.00
_cell.angle_gamma   90.00
#
_symmetry.space_group_name_H-M   'P 1'
#
loop_
_entity.id
_entity.type
_entity.pdbx_description
1 polymer ?
#
loop_
_entity_poly.entity_id
_entity_poly.type
_entity_poly.pdbx_seq_one_letter_code
_entity_poly.pdbx_strand_id
1 'polypeptide(L)'
;MKHNNLKIFLKNLYSIYLTIYLLWWVSVFIIISEEGFHPVQDIPWFILFTTILFIFWVAKYRFAGDKRLFFYRDISITNLIVHLLVIFLLSTFMVFFS
;
A
#
# COMPACT_ATOMS: atom_id res chain seq x y z
N MET A 1 -13.62 19.31 16.33
CA MET A 1 -13.29 19.41 14.89
C MET A 1 -11.94 18.79 14.51
N LYS A 2 -10.80 19.11 15.16
CA LYS A 2 -9.46 18.56 14.80
C LYS A 2 -9.35 17.03 14.79
N HIS A 3 -10.05 16.34 15.70
CA HIS A 3 -9.91 14.89 15.85
C HIS A 3 -10.48 14.08 14.68
N ASN A 4 -11.58 14.53 14.05
CA ASN A 4 -12.15 13.85 12.89
C ASN A 4 -11.26 13.96 11.64
N ASN A 5 -10.64 15.12 11.44
CA ASN A 5 -9.74 15.35 10.29
C ASN A 5 -8.51 14.44 10.37
N LEU A 6 -7.94 14.27 11.57
CA LEU A 6 -6.81 13.35 11.78
C LEU A 6 -7.19 11.90 11.46
N LYS A 7 -8.39 11.46 11.86
CA LYS A 7 -8.86 10.09 11.58
C LYS A 7 -8.99 9.83 10.08
N ILE A 8 -9.60 10.76 9.35
CA ILE A 8 -9.76 10.65 7.89
C ILE A 8 -8.39 10.69 7.21
N PHE A 9 -7.50 11.58 7.64
CA PHE A 9 -6.14 11.67 7.11
C PHE A 9 -5.38 10.35 7.26
N LEU A 10 -5.36 9.75 8.46
CA LEU A 10 -4.66 8.49 8.71
C LEU A 10 -5.24 7.32 7.91
N LYS A 11 -6.57 7.26 7.78
CA LYS A 11 -7.25 6.26 6.95
C LYS A 11 -6.82 6.38 5.47
N ASN A 12 -6.77 7.60 4.93
CA ASN A 12 -6.35 7.85 3.55
C ASN A 12 -4.85 7.62 3.34
N LEU A 13 -4.00 8.06 4.26
CA LEU A 13 -2.55 7.85 4.20
C LEU A 13 -2.22 6.35 4.15
N TYR A 14 -2.89 5.56 5.01
CA TYR A 14 -2.77 4.11 4.99
C TYR A 14 -3.20 3.51 3.65
N SER A 15 -4.36 3.92 3.12
CA SER A 15 -4.86 3.42 1.83
C SER A 15 -3.92 3.73 0.67
N ILE A 16 -3.35 4.94 0.62
CA ILE A 16 -2.36 5.35 -0.40
C ILE A 16 -1.11 4.48 -0.28
N TYR A 17 -0.58 4.33 0.94
CA TYR A 17 0.62 3.51 1.12
C TYR A 17 0.37 2.04 0.81
N LEU A 18 -0.81 1.50 1.15
CA LEU A 18 -1.20 0.14 0.76
C LEU A 18 -1.25 -0.03 -0.76
N THR A 19 -1.79 0.94 -1.50
CA THR A 19 -1.76 0.94 -2.97
C THR A 19 -0.33 0.89 -3.50
N ILE A 20 0.57 1.73 -2.97
CA ILE A 20 1.98 1.74 -3.37
C ILE A 20 2.65 0.41 -3.02
N TYR A 21 2.37 -0.15 -1.84
CA TYR A 21 2.92 -1.42 -1.38
C TYR A 21 2.51 -2.59 -2.29
N LEU A 22 1.26 -2.60 -2.77
CA LEU A 22 0.80 -3.62 -3.72
C LEU A 22 1.48 -3.47 -5.09
N LEU A 23 1.68 -2.24 -5.57
CA LEU A 23 2.45 -1.99 -6.80
C LEU A 23 3.91 -2.38 -6.65
N TRP A 24 4.51 -2.12 -5.49
CA TRP A 24 5.86 -2.58 -5.18
C TRP A 24 5.96 -4.11 -5.23
N TRP A 25 4.95 -4.85 -4.76
CA TRP A 25 4.93 -6.31 -4.94
C TRP A 25 4.93 -6.74 -6.40
N VAL A 26 4.23 -6.02 -7.27
CA VAL A 26 4.31 -6.26 -8.72
C VAL A 26 5.73 -6.05 -9.23
N SER A 27 6.41 -4.97 -8.82
CA SER A 27 7.85 -4.79 -9.12
C SER A 27 8.70 -5.96 -8.63
N VAL A 28 8.48 -6.42 -7.39
CA VAL A 28 9.23 -7.54 -6.81
C VAL A 28 9.08 -8.80 -7.65
N PHE A 29 7.86 -9.11 -8.12
CA PHE A 29 7.66 -10.27 -9.00
C PHE A 29 8.36 -10.13 -10.33
N ILE A 30 8.34 -8.95 -10.95
CA ILE A 30 9.04 -8.66 -12.21
C ILE A 30 10.55 -8.84 -12.02
N ILE A 31 11.15 -8.16 -11.05
CA ILE A 31 12.59 -8.21 -10.77
C ILE A 31 13.04 -9.65 -10.49
N ILE A 32 12.33 -10.37 -9.61
CA ILE A 32 12.68 -11.77 -9.31
C ILE A 32 12.56 -12.66 -10.56
N SER A 33 11.62 -12.38 -11.46
CA SER A 33 11.46 -13.16 -12.70
C SER A 33 12.55 -12.90 -13.73
N GLU A 34 13.11 -11.69 -13.77
CA GLU A 34 14.12 -11.26 -14.74
C GLU A 34 15.55 -11.47 -14.24
N GLU A 35 15.82 -11.07 -13.00
CA GLU A 35 17.16 -11.03 -12.41
C GLU A 35 17.38 -12.15 -11.38
N GLY A 36 16.30 -12.75 -10.87
CA GLY A 36 16.34 -13.69 -9.74
C GLY A 36 16.26 -12.99 -8.39
N PHE A 37 16.25 -13.78 -7.31
CA PHE A 37 16.20 -13.25 -5.94
C PHE A 37 17.61 -13.07 -5.37
N HIS A 38 17.92 -11.87 -4.89
CA HIS A 38 19.17 -11.48 -4.26
C HIS A 38 18.94 -11.13 -2.78
N PRO A 39 19.07 -12.09 -1.85
CA PRO A 39 18.68 -11.92 -0.45
C PRO A 39 19.27 -10.68 0.25
N VAL A 40 20.53 -10.36 -0.04
CA VAL A 40 21.26 -9.25 0.59
C VAL A 40 20.68 -7.89 0.17
N GLN A 41 20.10 -7.81 -1.03
CA GLN A 41 19.53 -6.58 -1.58
C GLN A 41 18.01 -6.53 -1.33
N ASP A 42 17.31 -7.63 -1.58
CA ASP A 42 15.84 -7.67 -1.58
C ASP A 42 15.22 -7.72 -0.18
N ILE A 43 15.84 -8.46 0.74
CA ILE A 43 15.29 -8.62 2.10
C ILE A 43 15.24 -7.27 2.84
N PRO A 44 16.30 -6.41 2.81
CA PRO A 44 16.22 -5.09 3.41
C PRO A 44 15.05 -4.25 2.89
N TRP A 45 14.79 -4.28 1.57
CA TRP A 45 13.66 -3.57 0.98
C TRP A 45 12.33 -4.13 1.46
N PHE A 46 12.16 -5.46 1.42
CA PHE A 46 10.97 -6.12 1.94
C PHE A 46 10.68 -5.73 3.40
N ILE A 47 11.69 -5.74 4.25
CA ILE A 47 11.58 -5.35 5.66
C ILE A 47 11.16 -3.88 5.77
N LEU A 48 11.79 -2.99 5.01
CA LEU A 48 11.50 -1.55 5.03
C LEU A 48 10.04 -1.25 4.64
N PHE A 49 9.61 -1.71 3.47
CA PHE A 49 8.25 -1.44 2.96
C PHE A 49 7.18 -2.04 3.88
N THR A 50 7.40 -3.26 4.36
CA THR A 50 6.46 -3.94 5.27
C THR A 50 6.41 -3.25 6.63
N THR A 51 7.56 -2.78 7.14
CA THR A 51 7.62 -2.05 8.42
C THR A 51 6.88 -0.73 8.35
N ILE A 52 7.04 0.04 7.26
CA ILE A 52 6.31 1.30 7.08
C ILE A 52 4.80 1.04 6.96
N LEU A 53 4.38 0.03 6.20
CA LEU A 53 2.97 -0.37 6.11
C LEU A 53 2.42 -0.70 7.51
N PHE A 54 3.17 -1.46 8.29
CA PHE A 54 2.80 -1.83 9.65
C PHE A 54 2.71 -0.62 10.58
N ILE A 55 3.64 0.33 10.52
CA ILE A 55 3.59 1.58 11.30
C ILE A 55 2.33 2.37 10.96
N PHE A 56 2.00 2.53 9.68
CA PHE A 56 0.78 3.22 9.27
C PHE A 56 -0.49 2.47 9.68
N TRP A 57 -0.48 1.14 9.63
CA TRP A 57 -1.57 0.33 10.13
C TRP A 57 -1.77 0.54 11.64
N VAL A 58 -0.70 0.48 12.43
CA VAL A 58 -0.75 0.72 13.88
C VAL A 58 -1.24 2.13 14.20
N ALA A 59 -0.77 3.14 13.47
CA ALA A 59 -1.23 4.52 13.62
C ALA A 59 -2.73 4.65 13.30
N LYS A 60 -3.18 4.09 12.17
CA LYS A 60 -4.59 4.06 11.79
C LYS A 60 -5.42 3.34 12.86
N TYR A 61 -4.95 2.20 13.35
CA TYR A 61 -5.63 1.42 14.38
C TYR A 61 -5.79 2.22 15.68
N ARG A 62 -4.70 2.79 16.19
CA ARG A 62 -4.68 3.48 17.49
C ARG A 62 -5.45 4.80 17.47
N PHE A 63 -5.33 5.59 16.40
CA PHE A 63 -5.88 6.95 16.36
C PHE A 63 -7.23 7.05 15.63
N ALA A 64 -7.51 6.15 14.68
CA ALA A 64 -8.78 6.11 13.95
C ALA A 64 -9.70 4.94 14.33
N GLY A 65 -9.24 4.02 15.18
CA GLY A 65 -10.03 2.87 15.65
C GLY A 65 -10.28 1.81 14.57
N ASP A 66 -9.61 1.92 13.42
CA ASP A 66 -9.83 1.04 12.27
C ASP A 66 -8.82 -0.10 12.23
N LYS A 67 -9.31 -1.32 12.43
CA LYS A 67 -8.50 -2.55 12.51
C LYS A 67 -8.21 -3.21 11.16
N ARG A 68 -8.83 -2.77 10.06
CA ARG A 68 -8.76 -3.50 8.79
C ARG A 68 -7.36 -3.43 8.20
N LEU A 69 -6.88 -4.53 7.63
CA LEU A 69 -5.60 -4.56 6.92
C LEU A 69 -5.73 -4.03 5.48
N PHE A 70 -6.88 -4.20 4.85
CA PHE A 70 -7.15 -3.62 3.53
C PHE A 70 -7.77 -2.21 3.65
N PHE A 71 -8.40 -1.74 2.58
CA PHE A 71 -9.15 -0.49 2.58
C PHE A 71 -10.20 -0.46 3.71
N TYR A 72 -10.31 0.71 4.35
CA TYR A 72 -11.19 0.92 5.51
C TYR A 72 -12.67 0.85 5.11
N ARG A 73 -13.54 0.47 6.05
CA ARG A 73 -14.96 0.16 5.76
C ARG A 73 -15.73 1.34 5.16
N ASP A 74 -15.47 2.53 5.68
CA ASP A 74 -16.23 3.73 5.35
C ASP A 74 -15.56 4.54 4.22
N ILE A 75 -14.72 3.89 3.41
CA ILE A 75 -14.12 4.52 2.25
C ILE A 75 -15.22 4.84 1.24
N SER A 76 -15.15 6.03 0.63
CA SER A 76 -16.08 6.35 -0.44
C SER A 76 -15.85 5.39 -1.61
N ILE A 77 -16.93 4.96 -2.24
CA ILE A 77 -16.88 4.02 -3.37
C ILE A 77 -15.99 4.59 -4.48
N THR A 78 -16.09 5.90 -4.76
CA THR A 78 -15.24 6.59 -5.73
C THR A 78 -13.75 6.44 -5.38
N ASN A 79 -13.36 6.65 -4.12
CA ASN A 79 -11.95 6.56 -3.72
C ASN A 79 -11.44 5.12 -3.80
N LEU A 80 -12.26 4.14 -3.40
CA LEU A 80 -11.94 2.73 -3.57
C LEU A 80 -11.72 2.36 -5.05
N ILE A 81 -12.62 2.79 -5.93
CA ILE A 81 -12.50 2.58 -7.38
C ILE A 81 -11.20 3.18 -7.90
N VAL A 82 -10.85 4.41 -7.49
CA VAL A 82 -9.60 5.06 -7.90
C VAL A 82 -8.38 4.23 -7.47
N HIS A 83 -8.32 3.77 -6.22
CA HIS A 83 -7.22 2.91 -5.76
C HIS A 83 -7.12 1.62 -6.58
N LEU A 84 -8.24 0.94 -6.83
CA LEU A 84 -8.26 -0.30 -7.62
C LEU A 84 -7.86 -0.07 -9.09
N LEU A 85 -8.33 1.03 -9.69
CA LEU A 85 -8.01 1.41 -11.05
C LEU A 85 -6.53 1.78 -11.20
N VAL A 86 -5.97 2.50 -10.23
CA VAL A 86 -4.53 2.80 -10.17
C VAL A 86 -3.71 1.52 -10.06
N ILE A 87 -4.08 0.60 -9.16
CA ILE A 87 -3.41 -0.71 -9.05
C ILE A 87 -3.46 -1.43 -10.39
N PHE A 88 -4.64 -1.54 -10.99
CA PHE A 88 -4.83 -2.26 -12.24
C PHE A 88 -4.01 -1.65 -13.40
N LEU A 89 -4.15 -0.34 -13.64
CA LEU A 89 -3.47 0.33 -14.75
C LEU A 89 -1.95 0.32 -14.59
N LEU A 90 -1.44 0.69 -13.41
CA LEU A 90 0.00 0.74 -13.19
C LEU A 90 0.62 -0.65 -13.19
N SER A 91 -0.03 -1.66 -12.60
CA SER A 91 0.47 -3.05 -12.68
C SER A 91 0.55 -3.52 -14.12
N THR A 92 -0.49 -3.26 -14.91
CA THR A 92 -0.53 -3.62 -16.34
C THR A 92 0.59 -2.91 -17.10
N PHE A 93 0.77 -1.60 -16.86
CA PHE A 93 1.84 -0.82 -17.48
C PHE A 93 3.23 -1.36 -17.10
N MET A 94 3.47 -1.65 -15.82
CA MET A 94 4.74 -2.18 -15.35
C MET A 94 5.12 -3.49 -16.04
N VAL A 95 4.14 -4.39 -16.28
CA VAL A 95 4.37 -5.67 -16.96
C VAL A 95 4.61 -5.51 -18.47
N PHE A 96 3.98 -4.53 -19.12
CA PHE A 96 4.17 -4.32 -20.56
C PHE A 96 5.46 -3.57 -20.91
N PHE A 97 6.03 -2.83 -19.96
CA PHE A 97 7.21 -1.98 -20.16
C PHE A 97 8.43 -2.39 -19.32
N SER A 98 8.35 -3.53 -18.62
CA SER A 98 9.51 -4.25 -18.08
C SER A 98 10.20 -5.01 -19.21
#